data_AF-A0A955DC09-F1
#
_entry.id   AF-A0A955DC09-F1
#
_cell.length_a   1.000
_cell.length_b   1.000
_cell.length_c   1.000
_cell.angle_alpha   90.00
_cell.angle_beta   90.00
_cell.angle_gamma   90.00
#
_symmetry.space_group_name_H-M   'P 1'
#
loop_
_entity.id
_entity.type
_entity.pdbx_description
1 polymer ?
#
loop_
_entity_poly.entity_id
_entity_poly.type
_entity_poly.pdbx_seq_one_letter_code
_entity_poly.pdbx_strand_id
1 'polypeptide(L)'
;MMMTTTMMTTTHRSTRLRRVLLAAGAAIAIAGAAHGAAHTSQPFRGVKANVGTVTHSYDGGRHVLTLSPDFKVPDTPAPHWQIVDRAGNTYLLQRLVVKDDKLNRAVTVPSYITSIASVQIWCAWAETLLGEARFDTVIDLGGKDDAGGTRVSSAFKGAKANRGFVRHDHQDGRCVLTLSDDFVVPDTPAPHWQVVDRRGNVYLLQRLAVKGDHLNRSITVPAYVSDIDRVQIWCSWAEVLLGEARFDPPVP
;
A
#
# COMPACT_ATOMS: atom_id res chain seq x y z
N MET A 1 53.69 56.34 37.78
CA MET A 1 52.38 56.77 38.32
C MET A 1 51.40 56.80 37.16
N MET A 2 50.45 55.83 37.20
CA MET A 2 49.20 55.65 36.45
C MET A 2 49.07 55.98 34.95
N MET A 3 48.79 54.93 34.17
CA MET A 3 47.95 54.92 32.97
C MET A 3 46.54 55.45 33.30
N THR A 4 45.81 55.99 32.31
CA THR A 4 44.47 55.51 31.85
C THR A 4 43.87 56.48 30.81
N THR A 5 43.37 55.88 29.72
CA THR A 5 42.63 56.42 28.57
C THR A 5 41.28 57.07 28.94
N THR A 6 40.83 58.08 28.19
CA THR A 6 39.38 58.35 27.99
C THR A 6 39.13 58.90 26.58
N MET A 7 38.32 58.18 25.81
CA MET A 7 37.61 58.68 24.62
C MET A 7 36.24 59.24 25.03
N MET A 8 35.72 60.23 24.31
CA MET A 8 34.43 60.14 23.58
C MET A 8 34.02 61.51 23.02
N THR A 9 33.94 61.60 21.70
CA THR A 9 33.30 62.66 20.93
C THR A 9 31.83 62.32 20.71
N THR A 10 30.94 63.30 20.90
CA THR A 10 29.49 63.18 20.64
C THR A 10 29.06 64.25 19.62
N THR A 11 28.56 63.83 18.46
CA THR A 11 27.63 64.56 17.57
C THR A 11 27.04 63.49 16.63
N HIS A 12 25.81 63.47 16.13
CA HIS A 12 24.87 64.53 15.75
C HIS A 12 23.46 63.91 15.59
N ARG A 13 22.41 64.70 15.84
CA ARG A 13 20.99 64.37 15.58
C ARG A 13 20.57 64.71 14.14
N SER A 14 19.47 64.06 13.72
CA SER A 14 18.47 64.53 12.71
C SER A 14 18.83 64.28 11.22
N THR A 15 17.93 64.00 10.26
CA THR A 15 16.57 63.42 10.15
C THR A 15 16.34 63.13 8.64
N ARG A 16 15.51 62.13 8.30
CA ARG A 16 14.89 61.85 6.96
C ARG A 16 15.87 61.32 5.88
N LEU A 17 15.61 60.24 5.16
CA LEU A 17 14.48 60.00 4.26
C LEU A 17 14.29 58.49 4.02
N ARG A 18 13.03 58.12 3.78
CA ARG A 18 12.55 56.81 3.35
C ARG A 18 13.26 56.33 2.07
N ARG A 19 13.76 55.09 2.07
CA ARG A 19 13.82 54.24 0.88
C ARG A 19 13.25 52.88 1.26
N VAL A 20 12.02 52.64 0.82
CA VAL A 20 11.40 51.33 0.79
C VAL A 20 12.10 50.55 -0.32
N LEU A 21 12.88 49.55 0.03
CA LEU A 21 13.36 48.54 -0.91
C LEU A 21 12.38 47.36 -0.85
N LEU A 22 11.51 47.26 -1.86
CA LEU A 22 10.84 45.99 -2.16
C LEU A 22 11.91 45.02 -2.64
N ALA A 23 12.30 44.08 -1.79
CA ALA A 23 12.98 42.88 -2.25
C ALA A 23 11.90 41.94 -2.81
N ALA A 24 11.81 41.84 -4.13
CA ALA A 24 11.04 40.80 -4.80
C ALA A 24 11.74 39.46 -4.53
N GLY A 25 11.32 38.78 -3.47
CA GLY A 25 11.70 37.40 -3.22
C GLY A 25 11.08 36.51 -4.29
N ALA A 26 11.89 36.03 -5.23
CA ALA A 26 11.50 34.97 -6.14
C ALA A 26 11.28 33.70 -5.31
N ALA A 27 10.02 33.39 -5.00
CA ALA A 27 9.63 32.10 -4.47
C ALA A 27 9.87 31.05 -5.55
N ILE A 28 10.91 30.24 -5.37
CA ILE A 28 11.08 29.00 -6.13
C ILE A 28 9.95 28.08 -5.65
N ALA A 29 8.85 28.06 -6.39
CA ALA A 29 7.85 27.01 -6.27
C ALA A 29 8.50 25.72 -6.78
N ILE A 30 9.04 24.92 -5.86
CA ILE A 30 9.29 23.51 -6.14
C ILE A 30 7.90 22.91 -6.34
N ALA A 31 7.51 22.72 -7.60
CA ALA A 31 6.36 21.91 -7.95
C ALA A 31 6.68 20.48 -7.48
N GLY A 32 6.33 20.18 -6.23
CA GLY A 32 6.31 18.82 -5.72
C GLY A 32 5.37 18.01 -6.58
N ALA A 33 5.87 16.86 -7.05
CA ALA A 33 5.10 15.86 -7.76
C ALA A 33 3.72 15.66 -7.12
N ALA A 34 2.70 15.38 -7.92
CA ALA A 34 1.37 15.01 -7.45
C ALA A 34 1.47 13.89 -6.42
N HIS A 35 1.44 14.24 -5.13
CA HIS A 35 1.32 13.29 -4.05
C HIS A 35 -0.13 12.82 -4.06
N GLY A 36 -0.35 11.50 -4.08
CA GLY A 36 -1.68 10.93 -3.93
C GLY A 36 -2.39 11.55 -2.71
N ALA A 37 -3.72 11.67 -2.79
CA ALA A 37 -4.51 12.35 -1.77
C ALA A 37 -4.17 11.81 -0.37
N ALA A 38 -3.65 12.67 0.50
CA ALA A 38 -3.45 12.34 1.90
C ALA A 38 -4.80 12.34 2.61
N HIS A 39 -5.07 11.30 3.41
CA HIS A 39 -6.30 11.18 4.18
C HIS A 39 -5.97 11.42 5.64
N THR A 40 -6.66 12.35 6.29
CA THR A 40 -6.52 12.59 7.73
C THR A 40 -7.74 12.06 8.45
N SER A 41 -7.51 11.34 9.54
CA SER A 41 -8.58 10.81 10.38
C SER A 41 -9.24 11.91 11.21
N GLN A 42 -10.40 11.59 11.76
CA GLN A 42 -10.93 12.27 12.93
C GLN A 42 -9.97 12.11 14.13
N PRO A 43 -10.04 12.99 15.14
CA PRO A 43 -9.21 12.86 16.34
C PRO A 43 -9.43 11.53 17.07
N PHE A 44 -8.38 11.03 17.72
CA PHE A 44 -8.50 9.85 18.59
C PHE A 44 -9.56 10.06 19.67
N ARG A 45 -10.32 9.01 19.94
CA ARG A 45 -11.27 8.93 21.06
C ARG A 45 -11.00 7.67 21.87
N GLY A 46 -10.82 7.83 23.18
CA GLY A 46 -10.51 6.73 24.08
C GLY A 46 -10.23 7.18 25.50
N VAL A 47 -9.97 6.22 26.39
CA VAL A 47 -9.67 6.48 27.81
C VAL A 47 -8.25 7.01 28.03
N LYS A 48 -7.33 6.74 27.11
CA LYS A 48 -5.90 7.06 27.27
C LYS A 48 -5.26 7.68 26.03
N ALA A 49 -5.76 7.37 24.82
CA ALA A 49 -5.44 8.09 23.59
C ALA A 49 -6.70 8.83 23.10
N ASN A 50 -6.72 10.15 23.23
CA ASN A 50 -7.94 10.96 23.05
C ASN A 50 -7.72 12.33 22.42
N VAL A 51 -6.53 12.54 21.84
CA VAL A 51 -6.14 13.77 21.13
C VAL A 51 -5.23 13.41 19.96
N GLY A 52 -5.06 14.34 19.03
CA GLY A 52 -4.32 14.11 17.80
C GLY A 52 -5.07 13.27 16.77
N THR A 53 -4.53 13.20 15.57
CA THR A 53 -5.07 12.49 14.40
C THR A 53 -4.02 11.57 13.79
N VAL A 54 -4.43 10.77 12.81
CA VAL A 54 -3.54 10.00 11.93
C VAL A 54 -3.71 10.52 10.51
N THR A 55 -2.60 10.77 9.83
CA THR A 55 -2.59 11.03 8.39
C THR A 55 -2.02 9.81 7.66
N HIS A 56 -2.80 9.29 6.72
CA HIS A 56 -2.34 8.34 5.71
C HIS A 56 -1.75 9.09 4.52
N SER A 57 -0.62 8.60 4.04
CA SER A 57 0.02 9.03 2.80
C SER A 57 0.56 7.82 2.02
N TYR A 58 0.83 8.04 0.73
CA TYR A 58 1.56 7.10 -0.11
C TYR A 58 2.92 7.70 -0.46
N ASP A 59 3.99 7.14 0.10
CA ASP A 59 5.36 7.63 -0.04
C ASP A 59 6.30 6.49 -0.42
N GLY A 60 7.16 6.72 -1.43
CA GLY A 60 8.13 5.74 -1.89
C GLY A 60 7.53 4.38 -2.28
N GLY A 61 6.30 4.36 -2.78
CA GLY A 61 5.57 3.15 -3.15
C GLY A 61 4.96 2.38 -1.98
N ARG A 62 4.82 3.01 -0.80
CA ARG A 62 4.32 2.38 0.42
C ARG A 62 3.26 3.25 1.09
N HIS A 63 2.28 2.62 1.71
CA HIS A 63 1.33 3.32 2.57
C HIS A 63 1.97 3.58 3.93
N VAL A 64 1.87 4.82 4.40
CA VAL A 64 2.43 5.27 5.66
C VAL A 64 1.33 5.95 6.47
N LEU A 65 1.23 5.59 7.75
CA LEU A 65 0.39 6.27 8.73
C LEU A 65 1.27 7.10 9.65
N THR A 66 0.91 8.36 9.86
CA THR A 66 1.69 9.31 10.68
C THR A 66 0.80 9.96 11.74
N LEU A 67 1.22 9.91 13.01
CA LEU A 67 0.57 10.62 14.11
C LEU A 67 0.82 12.11 13.98
N SER A 68 -0.23 12.89 14.26
CA SER A 68 -0.11 14.35 14.34
C SER A 68 0.83 14.80 15.47
N PRO A 69 1.39 16.02 15.38
CA PRO A 69 2.30 16.53 16.41
C PRO A 69 1.67 16.61 17.82
N ASP A 70 0.37 16.91 17.90
CA ASP A 70 -0.40 17.06 19.14
C ASP A 70 -0.87 15.74 19.77
N PHE A 71 -0.64 14.60 19.10
CA PHE A 71 -0.90 13.29 19.68
C PHE A 71 -0.12 13.07 20.99
N LYS A 72 -0.82 12.65 22.04
CA LYS A 72 -0.23 12.31 23.35
C LYS A 72 -0.09 10.81 23.49
N VAL A 73 1.14 10.36 23.75
CA VAL A 73 1.44 8.94 23.98
C VAL A 73 0.82 8.50 25.29
N PRO A 74 0.01 7.42 25.30
CA PRO A 74 -0.51 6.86 26.54
C PRO A 74 0.61 6.37 27.46
N ASP A 75 0.55 6.75 28.73
CA ASP A 75 1.41 6.19 29.79
C ASP A 75 0.95 4.76 30.12
N THR A 76 1.45 3.81 29.34
CA THR A 76 1.15 2.37 29.45
C THR A 76 2.40 1.58 29.06
N PRO A 77 2.58 0.34 29.57
CA PRO A 77 3.84 -0.39 29.37
C PRO A 77 4.06 -0.88 27.93
N ALA A 78 3.02 -1.02 27.13
CA ALA A 78 3.11 -1.61 25.79
C ALA A 78 2.11 -1.05 24.76
N PRO A 79 2.08 0.27 24.49
CA PRO A 79 1.22 0.85 23.47
C PRO A 79 1.73 0.48 22.08
N HIS A 80 0.86 -0.03 21.22
CA HIS A 80 1.16 -0.44 19.85
C HIS A 80 0.21 0.25 18.87
N TRP A 81 0.70 0.41 17.64
CA TRP A 81 -0.15 0.66 16.49
C TRP A 81 -1.04 -0.57 16.26
N GLN A 82 -2.32 -0.35 16.00
CA GLN A 82 -3.22 -1.38 15.50
C GLN A 82 -4.08 -0.80 14.38
N ILE A 83 -4.23 -1.56 13.29
CA ILE A 83 -5.10 -1.19 12.18
C ILE A 83 -6.35 -2.05 12.22
N VAL A 84 -7.51 -1.45 11.96
CA VAL A 84 -8.76 -2.16 11.69
C VAL A 84 -9.10 -1.96 10.21
N ASP A 85 -9.28 -3.07 9.49
CA ASP A 85 -9.68 -3.01 8.09
C ASP A 85 -11.21 -2.86 7.91
N ARG A 86 -11.67 -2.80 6.65
CA ARG A 86 -13.10 -2.72 6.33
C ARG A 86 -13.94 -3.89 6.87
N ALA A 87 -13.36 -5.08 6.97
CA ALA A 87 -14.04 -6.27 7.45
C ALA A 87 -14.04 -6.38 8.99
N GLY A 88 -13.34 -5.47 9.67
CA GLY A 88 -13.19 -5.49 11.13
C GLY A 88 -12.02 -6.35 11.62
N ASN A 89 -11.16 -6.85 10.73
CA ASN A 89 -9.96 -7.55 11.14
C ASN A 89 -8.97 -6.56 11.76
N THR A 90 -8.29 -7.02 12.82
CA THR A 90 -7.31 -6.20 13.54
C THR A 90 -5.88 -6.67 13.27
N TYR A 91 -4.98 -5.74 12.97
CA TYR A 91 -3.57 -6.01 12.69
C TYR A 91 -2.72 -5.26 13.71
N LEU A 92 -2.10 -5.99 14.63
CA LEU A 92 -1.15 -5.42 15.59
C LEU A 92 0.19 -5.15 14.89
N LEU A 93 0.65 -3.91 14.96
CA LEU A 93 1.89 -3.44 14.35
C LEU A 93 2.91 -3.05 15.43
N GLN A 94 3.92 -2.26 15.07
CA GLN A 94 5.05 -1.94 15.96
C GLN A 94 4.60 -1.20 17.22
N ARG A 95 5.39 -1.35 18.28
CA ARG A 95 5.23 -0.57 19.51
C ARG A 95 5.42 0.92 19.22
N LEU A 96 4.60 1.76 19.85
CA LEU A 96 4.66 3.22 19.75
C LEU A 96 5.98 3.71 20.35
N VAL A 97 6.25 3.32 21.58
CA VAL A 97 7.46 3.71 22.33
C VAL A 97 8.53 2.65 22.13
N VAL A 98 9.67 3.01 21.55
CA VAL A 98 10.85 2.13 21.48
C VAL A 98 11.82 2.45 22.62
N LYS A 99 12.97 1.76 22.67
CA LYS A 99 13.99 2.00 23.69
C LYS A 99 14.44 3.47 23.69
N ASP A 100 14.85 3.97 24.86
CA ASP A 100 15.34 5.33 25.08
C ASP A 100 14.27 6.41 24.80
N ASP A 101 13.00 6.10 25.08
CA ASP A 101 11.83 6.97 24.93
C ASP A 101 11.60 7.53 23.52
N LYS A 102 12.25 6.94 22.51
CA LYS A 102 12.01 7.32 21.11
C LYS A 102 10.62 6.83 20.67
N LEU A 103 9.92 7.69 19.93
CA LEU A 103 8.55 7.44 19.49
C LEU A 103 8.50 7.12 17.99
N ASN A 104 7.89 5.98 17.65
CA ASN A 104 7.51 5.64 16.28
C ASN A 104 6.24 6.41 15.90
N ARG A 105 6.40 7.69 15.54
CA ARG A 105 5.28 8.54 15.07
C ARG A 105 4.75 8.15 13.70
N ALA A 106 5.47 7.33 12.95
CA ALA A 106 5.02 6.83 11.68
C ALA A 106 5.19 5.31 11.60
N VAL A 107 4.31 4.66 10.84
CA VAL A 107 4.35 3.23 10.55
C VAL A 107 4.05 2.98 9.08
N THR A 108 4.84 2.11 8.45
CA THR A 108 4.51 1.58 7.12
C THR A 108 3.46 0.49 7.25
N VAL A 109 2.37 0.61 6.51
CA VAL A 109 1.31 -0.38 6.48
C VAL A 109 1.79 -1.60 5.69
N PRO A 110 1.77 -2.82 6.26
CA PRO A 110 2.10 -4.03 5.52
C PRO A 110 1.19 -4.23 4.31
N SER A 111 1.75 -4.73 3.21
CA SER A 111 1.05 -4.86 1.92
C SER A 111 -0.11 -5.86 1.91
N TYR A 112 -0.20 -6.73 2.91
CA TYR A 112 -1.33 -7.66 3.05
C TYR A 112 -2.56 -7.01 3.70
N ILE A 113 -2.44 -5.78 4.21
CA ILE A 113 -3.58 -4.99 4.70
C ILE A 113 -4.11 -4.19 3.51
N THR A 114 -5.37 -4.45 3.15
CA THR A 114 -5.94 -3.97 1.89
C THR A 114 -6.80 -2.71 2.06
N SER A 115 -7.22 -2.43 3.30
CA SER A 115 -8.03 -1.26 3.65
C SER A 115 -7.80 -0.82 5.09
N ILE A 116 -8.15 0.43 5.41
CA ILE A 116 -8.10 1.00 6.75
C ILE A 116 -9.44 1.67 7.05
N ALA A 117 -10.22 1.07 7.93
CA ALA A 117 -11.41 1.70 8.50
C ALA A 117 -11.02 2.63 9.66
N SER A 118 -10.10 2.18 10.52
CA SER A 118 -9.62 2.97 11.65
C SER A 118 -8.21 2.57 12.10
N VAL A 119 -7.60 3.47 12.85
CA VAL A 119 -6.33 3.24 13.53
C VAL A 119 -6.59 3.28 15.03
N GLN A 120 -6.07 2.29 15.73
CA GLN A 120 -6.19 2.11 17.16
C GLN A 120 -4.83 2.20 17.83
N ILE A 121 -4.83 2.66 19.08
CA ILE A 121 -3.70 2.50 19.99
C ILE A 121 -4.09 1.38 20.96
N TRP A 122 -3.39 0.27 20.88
CA TRP A 122 -3.66 -0.93 21.66
C TRP A 122 -2.58 -1.17 22.71
N CYS A 123 -2.96 -1.46 23.94
CA CYS A 123 -2.01 -1.92 24.95
C CYS A 123 -1.86 -3.43 24.83
N ALA A 124 -0.71 -3.92 24.35
CA ALA A 124 -0.48 -5.36 24.22
C ALA A 124 -0.30 -6.08 25.57
N TRP A 125 0.12 -5.35 26.62
CA TRP A 125 0.28 -5.93 27.96
C TRP A 125 -1.04 -6.09 28.71
N ALA A 126 -1.93 -5.09 28.61
CA ALA A 126 -3.25 -5.11 29.26
C ALA A 126 -4.36 -5.62 28.32
N GLU A 127 -4.01 -5.97 27.09
CA GLU A 127 -4.94 -6.39 26.03
C GLU A 127 -6.19 -5.49 25.95
N THR A 128 -5.96 -4.18 25.83
CA THR A 128 -7.06 -3.20 25.86
C THR A 128 -6.87 -2.04 24.90
N LEU A 129 -7.99 -1.54 24.37
CA LEU A 129 -8.06 -0.40 23.47
C LEU A 129 -7.88 0.91 24.26
N LEU A 130 -6.83 1.66 23.92
CA LEU A 130 -6.51 2.93 24.57
C LEU A 130 -7.19 4.12 23.88
N GLY A 131 -7.40 4.01 22.56
CA GLY A 131 -8.20 4.92 21.76
C GLY A 131 -8.18 4.59 20.28
N GLU A 132 -9.15 5.13 19.55
CA GLU A 132 -9.39 4.88 18.12
C GLU A 132 -9.59 6.18 17.37
N ALA A 133 -9.01 6.27 16.17
CA ALA A 133 -9.20 7.33 15.20
C ALA A 133 -9.77 6.73 13.91
N ARG A 134 -10.91 7.26 13.44
CA ARG A 134 -11.59 6.82 12.21
C ARG A 134 -11.37 7.80 11.08
N PHE A 135 -11.32 7.30 9.85
CA PHE A 135 -11.41 8.16 8.67
C PHE A 135 -12.87 8.41 8.30
N ASP A 136 -13.15 9.54 7.66
CA ASP A 136 -14.51 9.85 7.18
C ASP A 136 -15.01 8.81 6.17
N THR A 137 -14.07 8.27 5.38
CA THR A 137 -14.28 7.15 4.47
C THR A 137 -13.19 6.12 4.71
N VAL A 138 -13.54 4.83 4.62
CA VAL A 138 -12.53 3.75 4.62
C VAL A 138 -11.49 4.04 3.54
N ILE A 139 -10.23 4.01 3.92
CA ILE A 139 -9.13 4.14 2.97
C ILE A 139 -8.90 2.77 2.35
N ASP A 140 -9.20 2.65 1.06
CA ASP A 140 -8.76 1.48 0.30
C ASP A 140 -7.29 1.67 -0.05
N LEU A 141 -6.44 0.78 0.47
CA LEU A 141 -5.00 0.85 0.24
C LEU A 141 -4.63 0.25 -1.11
N GLY A 142 -5.58 -0.36 -1.79
CA GLY A 142 -5.26 -1.30 -2.84
C GLY A 142 -4.48 -2.45 -2.20
N GLY A 143 -5.20 -3.45 -1.73
CA GLY A 143 -4.62 -4.77 -1.49
C GLY A 143 -4.21 -5.38 -2.81
N LYS A 144 -3.26 -4.76 -3.51
CA LYS A 144 -3.09 -4.96 -4.94
C LYS A 144 -4.47 -5.03 -5.62
N ASP A 145 -5.28 -3.99 -5.44
CA ASP A 145 -6.47 -3.78 -6.28
C ASP A 145 -6.10 -2.62 -7.21
N ASP A 146 -5.26 -2.90 -8.20
CA ASP A 146 -5.11 -2.01 -9.36
C ASP A 146 -6.43 -2.03 -10.12
N ALA A 147 -7.38 -1.20 -9.67
CA ALA A 147 -8.74 -1.03 -10.16
C ALA A 147 -9.57 -2.33 -10.17
N GLY A 148 -10.73 -2.30 -9.51
CA GLY A 148 -11.81 -3.29 -9.65
C GLY A 148 -12.45 -3.31 -11.06
N GLY A 149 -11.62 -3.24 -12.10
CA GLY A 149 -11.98 -3.50 -13.47
C GLY A 149 -11.54 -4.91 -13.84
N THR A 150 -12.43 -5.65 -14.49
CA THR A 150 -12.05 -6.83 -15.25
C THR A 150 -10.91 -6.46 -16.20
N ARG A 151 -9.80 -7.20 -16.13
CA ARG A 151 -8.65 -7.04 -17.04
C ARG A 151 -8.52 -8.26 -17.93
N VAL A 152 -8.15 -8.06 -19.17
CA VAL A 152 -8.01 -9.13 -20.16
C VAL A 152 -6.55 -9.20 -20.58
N SER A 153 -6.00 -10.41 -20.58
CA SER A 153 -4.65 -10.67 -21.07
C SER A 153 -4.59 -10.52 -22.60
N SER A 154 -3.38 -10.57 -23.16
CA SER A 154 -3.22 -10.90 -24.57
C SER A 154 -3.87 -12.24 -24.91
N ALA A 155 -4.10 -12.50 -26.20
CA ALA A 155 -4.43 -13.83 -26.64
C ALA A 155 -3.30 -14.83 -26.31
N PHE A 156 -3.65 -16.09 -26.09
CA PHE A 156 -2.67 -17.17 -25.92
C PHE A 156 -1.81 -17.32 -27.17
N LYS A 157 -0.51 -17.51 -26.97
CA LYS A 157 0.47 -17.85 -28.01
C LYS A 157 1.22 -19.11 -27.60
N GLY A 158 1.19 -20.14 -28.44
CA GLY A 158 1.83 -21.42 -28.15
C GLY A 158 1.58 -22.46 -29.24
N ALA A 159 2.22 -23.62 -29.12
CA ALA A 159 2.07 -24.71 -30.10
C ALA A 159 0.71 -25.43 -29.99
N LYS A 160 0.12 -25.46 -28.79
CA LYS A 160 -1.16 -26.14 -28.53
C LYS A 160 -2.24 -25.29 -27.86
N ALA A 161 -1.87 -24.24 -27.13
CA ALA A 161 -2.78 -23.21 -26.65
C ALA A 161 -2.45 -21.88 -27.34
N ASN A 162 -3.26 -21.50 -28.33
CA ASN A 162 -2.97 -20.39 -29.24
C ASN A 162 -4.20 -19.53 -29.59
N ARG A 163 -5.28 -19.70 -28.81
CA ARG A 163 -6.54 -18.99 -28.99
C ARG A 163 -7.15 -18.67 -27.62
N GLY A 164 -7.99 -17.64 -27.59
CA GLY A 164 -8.62 -17.14 -26.38
C GLY A 164 -7.68 -16.33 -25.52
N PHE A 165 -8.19 -15.85 -24.40
CA PHE A 165 -7.49 -15.00 -23.44
C PHE A 165 -7.89 -15.37 -22.01
N VAL A 166 -7.24 -14.75 -21.04
CA VAL A 166 -7.58 -14.84 -19.63
C VAL A 166 -8.19 -13.53 -19.17
N ARG A 167 -9.35 -13.64 -18.53
CA ARG A 167 -9.99 -12.56 -17.80
C ARG A 167 -9.57 -12.65 -16.34
N HIS A 168 -8.98 -11.58 -15.81
CA HIS A 168 -8.71 -11.37 -14.41
C HIS A 168 -9.85 -10.56 -13.79
N ASP A 169 -10.31 -10.99 -12.62
CA ASP A 169 -11.35 -10.35 -11.84
C ASP A 169 -11.12 -10.54 -10.33
N HIS A 170 -11.79 -9.74 -9.52
CA HIS A 170 -11.80 -9.92 -8.06
C HIS A 170 -13.18 -10.40 -7.60
N GLN A 171 -13.22 -11.55 -6.93
CA GLN A 171 -14.43 -12.09 -6.32
C GLN A 171 -14.17 -12.34 -4.85
N ASP A 172 -14.99 -11.76 -3.98
CA ASP A 172 -14.88 -11.86 -2.53
C ASP A 172 -13.47 -11.52 -2.00
N GLY A 173 -12.82 -10.52 -2.60
CA GLY A 173 -11.46 -10.10 -2.26
C GLY A 173 -10.37 -11.09 -2.68
N ARG A 174 -10.66 -12.02 -3.60
CA ARG A 174 -9.69 -12.96 -4.15
C ARG A 174 -9.54 -12.77 -5.65
N CYS A 175 -8.29 -12.87 -6.13
CA CYS A 175 -7.96 -12.86 -7.54
C CYS A 175 -8.51 -14.12 -8.22
N VAL A 176 -9.32 -13.94 -9.27
CA VAL A 176 -9.93 -15.00 -10.07
C VAL A 176 -9.50 -14.85 -11.52
N LEU A 177 -9.00 -15.94 -12.10
CA LEU A 177 -8.68 -16.04 -13.52
C LEU A 177 -9.71 -16.91 -14.23
N THR A 178 -10.25 -16.44 -15.34
CA THR A 178 -11.23 -17.16 -16.16
C THR A 178 -10.78 -17.21 -17.62
N LEU A 179 -10.78 -18.38 -18.25
CA LEU A 179 -10.55 -18.52 -19.70
C LEU A 179 -11.74 -17.98 -20.48
N SER A 180 -11.47 -17.34 -21.62
CA SER A 180 -12.50 -16.94 -22.57
C SER A 180 -13.21 -18.14 -23.18
N ASP A 181 -14.43 -17.93 -23.69
CA ASP A 181 -15.24 -19.02 -24.24
C ASP A 181 -14.64 -19.65 -25.49
N ASP A 182 -13.89 -18.87 -26.27
CA ASP A 182 -13.20 -19.29 -27.49
C ASP A 182 -11.83 -19.95 -27.24
N PHE A 183 -11.42 -20.12 -25.98
CA PHE A 183 -10.23 -20.87 -25.62
C PHE A 183 -10.37 -22.35 -26.02
N VAL A 184 -9.37 -22.87 -26.73
CA VAL A 184 -9.32 -24.27 -27.15
C VAL A 184 -8.44 -25.04 -26.19
N VAL A 185 -9.02 -26.05 -25.52
CA VAL A 185 -8.29 -26.90 -24.59
C VAL A 185 -7.31 -27.78 -25.37
N PRO A 186 -6.00 -27.74 -25.03
CA PRO A 186 -5.03 -28.63 -25.66
C PRO A 186 -5.35 -30.10 -25.42
N ASP A 187 -5.40 -30.89 -26.49
CA ASP A 187 -5.44 -32.35 -26.38
C ASP A 187 -4.08 -32.87 -25.87
N THR A 188 -4.00 -32.99 -24.54
CA THR A 188 -2.84 -33.41 -23.77
C THR A 188 -3.31 -34.12 -22.49
N PRO A 189 -2.54 -35.08 -21.96
CA PRO A 189 -3.00 -35.90 -20.83
C PRO A 189 -3.14 -35.11 -19.51
N ALA A 190 -2.33 -34.07 -19.30
CA ALA A 190 -2.32 -33.32 -18.05
C ALA A 190 -2.04 -31.81 -18.26
N PRO A 191 -2.97 -31.04 -18.85
CA PRO A 191 -2.87 -29.60 -18.90
C PRO A 191 -3.19 -28.99 -17.53
N HIS A 192 -2.38 -28.04 -17.08
CA HIS A 192 -2.52 -27.31 -15.83
C HIS A 192 -2.51 -25.81 -16.07
N TRP A 193 -3.19 -25.10 -15.18
CA TRP A 193 -2.95 -23.69 -14.96
C TRP A 193 -1.56 -23.47 -14.39
N GLN A 194 -0.86 -22.49 -14.90
CA GLN A 194 0.40 -22.01 -14.34
C GLN A 194 0.38 -20.48 -14.42
N VAL A 195 0.83 -19.81 -13.38
CA VAL A 195 0.97 -18.35 -13.36
C VAL A 195 2.43 -17.99 -13.10
N VAL A 196 2.86 -16.88 -13.69
CA VAL A 196 4.21 -16.35 -13.50
C VAL A 196 4.10 -14.91 -13.04
N ASP A 197 4.78 -14.58 -11.94
CA ASP A 197 4.82 -13.22 -11.43
C ASP A 197 5.87 -12.36 -12.18
N ARG A 198 5.88 -11.06 -11.91
CA ARG A 198 6.83 -10.11 -12.52
C ARG A 198 8.29 -10.40 -12.19
N ARG A 199 8.56 -11.17 -11.13
CA ARG A 199 9.91 -11.58 -10.72
C ARG A 199 10.33 -12.87 -11.41
N GLY A 200 9.43 -13.49 -12.16
CA GLY A 200 9.66 -14.75 -12.86
C GLY A 200 9.42 -15.98 -11.99
N ASN A 201 8.86 -15.85 -10.79
CA ASN A 201 8.49 -17.03 -10.01
C ASN A 201 7.29 -17.72 -10.66
N VAL A 202 7.36 -19.05 -10.72
CA VAL A 202 6.38 -19.87 -11.43
C VAL A 202 5.57 -20.68 -10.42
N TYR A 203 4.24 -20.63 -10.55
CA TYR A 203 3.32 -21.32 -9.66
C TYR A 203 2.46 -22.28 -10.48
N LEU A 204 2.65 -23.58 -10.28
CA LEU A 204 1.80 -24.61 -10.85
C LEU A 204 0.51 -24.71 -10.04
N LEU A 205 -0.63 -24.59 -10.71
CA LEU A 205 -1.96 -24.55 -10.09
C LEU A 205 -2.81 -25.75 -10.56
N GLN A 206 -4.13 -25.62 -10.45
CA GLN A 206 -5.07 -26.71 -10.69
C GLN A 206 -4.96 -27.26 -12.12
N ARG A 207 -5.27 -28.56 -12.28
CA ARG A 207 -5.41 -29.18 -13.60
C ARG A 207 -6.58 -28.53 -14.35
N LEU A 208 -6.38 -28.25 -15.63
CA LEU A 208 -7.38 -27.63 -16.49
C LEU A 208 -8.49 -28.63 -16.85
N ALA A 209 -8.11 -29.87 -17.22
CA ALA A 209 -9.06 -30.95 -17.49
C ALA A 209 -9.30 -31.80 -16.22
N VAL A 210 -10.57 -31.96 -15.85
CA VAL A 210 -11.02 -32.78 -14.72
C VAL A 210 -11.75 -34.02 -15.28
N LYS A 211 -11.97 -35.03 -14.43
CA LYS A 211 -12.67 -36.27 -14.82
C LYS A 211 -14.04 -35.96 -15.45
N GLY A 212 -14.36 -36.62 -16.57
CA GLY A 212 -15.67 -36.58 -17.22
C GLY A 212 -15.92 -35.38 -18.14
N ASP A 213 -14.96 -34.99 -18.98
CA ASP A 213 -15.03 -33.84 -19.89
C ASP A 213 -15.25 -32.46 -19.22
N HIS A 214 -15.19 -32.41 -17.89
CA HIS A 214 -15.28 -31.17 -17.12
C HIS A 214 -13.98 -30.36 -17.20
N LEU A 215 -14.12 -29.05 -17.37
CA LEU A 215 -13.00 -28.11 -17.47
C LEU A 215 -13.02 -27.10 -16.33
N ASN A 216 -11.89 -26.94 -15.65
CA ASN A 216 -11.67 -25.85 -14.69
C ASN A 216 -11.33 -24.57 -15.46
N ARG A 217 -12.34 -23.95 -16.09
CA ARG A 217 -12.17 -22.69 -16.83
C ARG A 217 -11.92 -21.48 -15.94
N SER A 218 -12.17 -21.60 -14.63
CA SER A 218 -11.92 -20.55 -13.66
C SER A 218 -11.16 -21.09 -12.47
N ILE A 219 -10.22 -20.29 -11.95
CA ILE A 219 -9.45 -20.61 -10.76
C ILE A 219 -9.34 -19.39 -9.85
N THR A 220 -9.29 -19.63 -8.54
CA THR A 220 -8.90 -18.61 -7.57
C THR A 220 -7.40 -18.71 -7.34
N VAL A 221 -6.69 -17.60 -7.51
CA VAL A 221 -5.25 -17.54 -7.35
C VAL A 221 -4.91 -17.52 -5.85
N PRO A 222 -3.95 -18.33 -5.39
CA PRO A 222 -3.55 -18.34 -4.00
C PRO A 222 -2.98 -16.99 -3.56
N ALA A 223 -3.32 -16.54 -2.35
CA ALA A 223 -2.93 -15.22 -1.82
C ALA A 223 -1.41 -15.01 -1.65
N TYR A 224 -0.60 -16.07 -1.72
CA TYR A 224 0.86 -15.95 -1.71
C TYR A 224 1.46 -15.57 -3.08
N VAL A 225 0.69 -15.68 -4.17
CA VAL A 225 1.10 -15.19 -5.48
C VAL A 225 0.93 -13.69 -5.45
N SER A 226 2.05 -12.97 -5.46
CA SER A 226 1.99 -11.53 -5.24
C SER A 226 1.49 -10.76 -6.45
N ASP A 227 1.71 -11.23 -7.67
CA ASP A 227 1.17 -10.68 -8.93
C ASP A 227 1.27 -11.69 -10.06
N ILE A 228 0.63 -11.37 -11.18
CA ILE A 228 0.55 -12.20 -12.37
C ILE A 228 0.95 -11.35 -13.57
N ASP A 229 2.17 -11.57 -14.04
CA ASP A 229 2.68 -11.03 -15.30
C ASP A 229 2.09 -11.79 -16.49
N ARG A 230 2.01 -13.11 -16.36
CA ARG A 230 1.48 -13.98 -17.42
C ARG A 230 0.87 -15.27 -16.89
N VAL A 231 -0.06 -15.79 -17.66
CA VAL A 231 -0.72 -17.08 -17.46
C VAL A 231 -0.24 -18.05 -18.52
N GLN A 232 0.04 -19.27 -18.10
CA GLN A 232 0.57 -20.34 -18.93
C GLN A 232 -0.35 -21.55 -18.82
N ILE A 233 -0.48 -22.28 -19.93
CA ILE A 233 -1.03 -23.63 -19.92
C ILE A 233 0.16 -24.57 -20.02
N TRP A 234 0.38 -25.33 -18.96
CA TRP A 234 1.53 -26.22 -18.80
C TRP A 234 1.09 -27.67 -18.86
N CYS A 235 1.76 -28.52 -19.64
CA CYS A 235 1.55 -29.96 -19.56
C CYS A 235 2.46 -30.53 -18.47
N SER A 236 1.91 -31.00 -17.35
CA SER A 236 2.73 -31.59 -16.28
C SER A 236 3.28 -32.97 -16.64
N TRP A 237 2.63 -33.70 -17.55
CA TRP A 237 3.10 -35.01 -18.00
C TRP A 237 4.29 -34.92 -18.98
N ALA A 238 4.26 -33.97 -19.90
CA ALA A 238 5.33 -33.76 -20.89
C ALA A 238 6.30 -32.64 -20.50
N GLU A 239 6.08 -32.00 -19.35
CA GLU A 239 6.86 -30.87 -18.85
C GLU A 239 7.12 -29.80 -19.91
N VAL A 240 6.06 -29.35 -20.58
CA VAL A 240 6.16 -28.41 -21.70
C VAL A 240 5.10 -27.32 -21.65
N LEU A 241 5.50 -26.11 -22.04
CA LEU A 241 4.63 -24.97 -22.19
C LEU A 241 3.77 -25.14 -23.46
N LEU A 242 2.46 -25.20 -23.27
CA LEU A 242 1.50 -25.36 -24.37
C LEU A 242 1.11 -24.01 -24.98
N GLY A 243 1.11 -22.96 -24.17
CA GLY A 243 0.97 -21.57 -24.57
C GLY A 243 0.92 -20.58 -23.40
N GLU A 244 1.15 -19.31 -23.68
CA GLU A 244 1.14 -18.22 -22.70
C GLU A 244 0.27 -17.04 -23.14
N ALA A 245 -0.28 -16.33 -22.17
CA ALA A 245 -0.99 -15.07 -22.33
C ALA A 245 -0.50 -14.06 -21.27
N ARG A 246 -0.33 -12.79 -21.63
CA ARG A 246 0.29 -11.77 -20.76
C ARG A 246 -0.67 -10.69 -20.35
N PHE A 247 -0.52 -10.18 -19.13
CA PHE A 247 -1.16 -8.93 -18.72
C PHE A 247 -0.18 -7.78 -18.89
N ASP A 248 -0.62 -6.69 -19.53
CA ASP A 248 0.18 -5.47 -19.66
C ASP A 248 -0.64 -4.26 -19.19
N PRO A 249 -0.31 -3.65 -18.02
CA PRO A 249 0.68 -4.11 -17.03
C PRO A 249 0.27 -5.44 -16.33
N PRO A 250 1.14 -6.09 -15.53
CA PRO A 250 0.77 -7.23 -14.69
C PRO A 250 -0.48 -6.96 -13.85
N VAL A 251 -1.26 -8.02 -13.58
CA VAL A 251 -2.39 -7.93 -12.65
C VAL A 251 -1.94 -8.36 -11.24
N PRO A 252 -2.66 -7.90 -10.22
CA PRO A 252 -2.49 -8.34 -8.85
C PRO A 252 -2.51 -9.84 -8.59
#